data_AF-A0AAJ1Z8M7-F1
#
_entry.id   AF-A0AAJ1Z8M7-F1
#
_cell.length_a   1.000
_cell.length_b   1.000
_cell.length_c   1.000
_cell.angle_alpha   90.00
_cell.angle_beta   90.00
_cell.angle_gamma   90.00
#
_symmetry.space_group_name_H-M   'P 1'
#
loop_
_entity.id
_entity.type
_entity.pdbx_description
1 polymer ?
#
loop_
_entity_poly.entity_id
_entity_poly.type
_entity_poly.pdbx_seq_one_letter_code
_entity_poly.pdbx_strand_id
1 'polypeptide(L)'
;MIEEKQNQNTRCYVENNLRIRIQEIEDGKAKLWVAIDKLNICFTLIMYDFMDWCEREININLEIDKSWNNHRGFNIDSKDQVIIMSEIKRFINEFNVKPNENADQFSDAEWYA
;
A
#
# COMPACT_ATOMS: atom_id res chain seq x y z
N MET A 1 -5.42 -0.82 -12.31
CA MET A 1 -3.96 -0.93 -12.04
C MET A 1 -3.32 -1.92 -12.99
N ILE A 2 -2.14 -1.60 -13.51
CA ILE A 2 -1.32 -2.44 -14.39
C ILE A 2 -0.10 -2.89 -13.59
N GLU A 3 0.31 -4.14 -13.74
CA GLU A 3 1.57 -4.64 -13.18
C GLU A 3 2.75 -4.08 -13.99
N GLU A 4 3.65 -3.33 -13.35
CA GLU A 4 4.85 -2.78 -14.00
C GLU A 4 6.05 -3.72 -13.92
N LYS A 5 6.17 -4.45 -12.81
CA LYS A 5 7.33 -5.30 -12.52
C LYS A 5 6.96 -6.43 -11.58
N GLN A 6 7.52 -7.60 -11.84
CA GLN A 6 7.46 -8.76 -10.95
C GLN A 6 8.86 -9.33 -10.75
N ASN A 7 9.26 -9.50 -9.49
CA ASN A 7 10.51 -10.16 -9.09
C ASN A 7 10.18 -11.20 -8.02
N GLN A 8 10.50 -12.48 -8.20
CA GLN A 8 10.29 -13.57 -7.21
C GLN A 8 9.00 -13.47 -6.37
N ASN A 9 9.04 -12.79 -5.22
CA ASN A 9 7.93 -12.61 -4.27
C ASN A 9 7.32 -11.19 -4.25
N THR A 10 7.79 -10.27 -5.09
CA THR A 10 7.37 -8.86 -5.11
C THR A 10 6.69 -8.52 -6.44
N ARG A 11 5.55 -7.85 -6.35
CA ARG A 11 4.81 -7.29 -7.48
C ARG A 11 4.62 -5.79 -7.30
N CYS A 12 4.88 -5.02 -8.35
CA CYS A 12 4.69 -3.58 -8.39
C CYS A 12 3.58 -3.24 -9.39
N TYR A 13 2.61 -2.46 -8.93
CA TYR A 13 1.47 -2.00 -9.70
C TYR A 13 1.47 -0.49 -9.82
N VAL A 14 0.98 0.01 -10.96
CA VAL A 14 0.78 1.44 -11.21
C VAL A 14 -0.60 1.72 -11.79
N GLU A 15 -1.12 2.89 -11.47
CA GLU A 15 -2.20 3.55 -12.18
C GLU A 15 -2.05 5.06 -12.04
N ASN A 16 -1.80 5.76 -13.15
CA ASN A 16 -1.42 7.17 -13.13
C ASN A 16 -0.19 7.40 -12.22
N ASN A 17 -0.33 8.21 -11.17
CA ASN A 17 0.71 8.48 -10.17
C ASN A 17 0.60 7.59 -8.91
N LEU A 18 -0.43 6.76 -8.79
CA LEU A 18 -0.59 5.81 -7.69
C LEU A 18 0.21 4.54 -7.96
N ARG A 19 1.12 4.21 -7.05
CA ARG A 19 1.92 2.98 -7.07
C ARG A 19 1.60 2.12 -5.86
N ILE A 20 1.49 0.81 -6.06
CA ILE A 20 1.36 -0.17 -4.98
C ILE A 20 2.44 -1.24 -5.15
N ARG A 21 3.19 -1.51 -4.08
CA ARG A 21 4.18 -2.59 -4.00
C ARG A 21 3.67 -3.63 -3.03
N ILE A 22 3.60 -4.88 -3.47
CA ILE A 22 3.21 -6.02 -2.65
C ILE A 22 4.36 -7.01 -2.61
N GLN A 23 4.75 -7.43 -1.41
CA GLN A 23 5.75 -8.47 -1.18
C GLN A 23 5.12 -9.63 -0.42
N GLU A 24 5.00 -10.79 -1.06
CA GLU A 24 4.62 -12.05 -0.42
C GLU A 24 5.69 -12.43 0.61
N ILE A 25 5.22 -12.81 1.80
CA ILE A 25 6.02 -13.37 2.87
C ILE A 25 5.47 -14.76 3.23
N GLU A 26 6.05 -15.39 4.25
CA GLU A 26 5.63 -16.73 4.68
C GLU A 26 4.22 -16.72 5.28
N ASP A 27 3.64 -17.91 5.43
CA ASP A 27 2.34 -18.14 6.09
C ASP A 27 1.12 -17.45 5.44
N GLY A 28 1.17 -17.22 4.12
CA GLY A 28 0.04 -16.64 3.38
C GLY A 28 -0.23 -15.18 3.74
N LYS A 29 0.81 -14.47 4.18
CA LYS A 29 0.81 -13.03 4.45
C LYS A 29 1.57 -12.29 3.35
N ALA A 30 1.26 -11.01 3.22
CA ALA A 30 1.99 -10.10 2.36
C ALA A 30 2.19 -8.74 3.04
N LYS A 31 3.20 -8.02 2.59
CA LYS A 31 3.45 -6.61 2.95
C LYS A 31 3.07 -5.72 1.79
N LEU A 32 2.41 -4.61 2.08
CA LEU A 32 1.88 -3.68 1.09
C LEU A 32 2.36 -2.25 1.39
N TRP A 33 2.91 -1.58 0.40
CA TRP A 33 3.26 -0.16 0.45
C TRP A 33 2.57 0.61 -0.67
N VAL A 34 2.17 1.85 -0.38
CA VAL A 34 1.43 2.71 -1.30
C VAL A 34 2.14 4.04 -1.44
N ALA A 35 2.28 4.51 -2.68
CA ALA A 35 2.87 5.80 -2.98
C ALA A 35 2.04 6.60 -3.99
N ILE A 36 2.00 7.92 -3.82
CA ILE A 36 1.53 8.87 -4.84
C ILE A 36 2.69 9.80 -5.14
N ASP A 37 3.10 9.90 -6.41
CA ASP A 37 4.26 10.72 -6.82
C ASP A 37 5.54 10.40 -6.02
N LYS A 38 5.74 9.10 -5.71
CA LYS A 38 6.82 8.53 -4.88
C LYS A 38 6.75 8.86 -3.39
N LEU A 39 5.80 9.66 -2.93
CA LEU A 39 5.58 9.93 -1.51
C LEU A 39 4.77 8.80 -0.88
N ASN A 40 5.24 8.27 0.24
CA ASN A 40 4.53 7.24 1.02
C ASN A 40 3.25 7.82 1.60
N ILE A 41 2.11 7.22 1.25
CA ILE A 41 0.80 7.68 1.75
C ILE A 41 0.20 6.81 2.85
N CYS A 42 0.86 5.71 3.25
CA CYS A 42 0.34 4.80 4.26
C CYS A 42 0.05 5.52 5.59
N PHE A 43 0.90 6.49 5.98
CA PHE A 43 0.62 7.30 7.17
C PHE A 43 -0.62 8.17 7.01
N THR A 44 -0.79 8.82 5.85
CA THR A 44 -1.99 9.62 5.58
C THR A 44 -3.24 8.75 5.58
N LEU A 45 -3.19 7.55 5.00
CA LEU A 45 -4.29 6.59 5.03
C LEU A 45 -4.68 6.24 6.47
N ILE A 46 -3.70 5.99 7.35
CA ILE A 46 -3.94 5.74 8.77
C ILE A 46 -4.61 6.95 9.44
N MET A 47 -4.12 8.16 9.17
CA MET A 47 -4.70 9.41 9.72
C MET A 47 -6.12 9.71 9.24
N TYR A 48 -6.55 9.09 8.15
CA TYR A 48 -7.90 9.21 7.59
C TYR A 48 -8.79 8.02 8.00
N ASP A 49 -8.37 7.19 8.94
CA ASP A 49 -9.11 6.02 9.42
C ASP A 49 -9.31 4.92 8.35
N PHE A 50 -8.37 4.79 7.40
CA PHE A 50 -8.43 3.73 6.37
C PHE A 50 -8.45 2.32 6.96
N MET A 51 -7.78 2.09 8.10
CA MET A 51 -7.78 0.78 8.74
C MET A 51 -9.18 0.43 9.27
N ASP A 52 -9.86 1.38 9.91
CA ASP A 52 -11.23 1.23 10.39
C ASP A 52 -12.22 1.07 9.23
N TRP A 53 -11.97 1.74 8.10
CA TRP A 53 -12.71 1.53 6.86
C TRP A 53 -12.60 0.08 6.39
N CYS A 54 -11.39 -0.49 6.34
CA CYS A 54 -11.20 -1.89 5.94
C CYS A 54 -11.90 -2.87 6.88
N GLU A 55 -11.85 -2.64 8.19
CA GLU A 55 -12.56 -3.47 9.16
C GLU A 55 -14.07 -3.42 8.94
N ARG A 56 -14.64 -2.22 8.74
CA ARG A 56 -16.09 -2.03 8.60
C ARG A 56 -16.66 -2.46 7.26
N GLU A 57 -15.99 -2.12 6.17
CA GLU A 57 -16.55 -2.28 4.81
C GLU A 57 -16.24 -3.65 4.22
N ILE A 58 -15.10 -4.24 4.57
CA ILE A 58 -14.64 -5.50 3.97
C ILE A 58 -14.21 -6.56 5.01
N ASN A 59 -14.39 -6.29 6.32
CA ASN A 59 -14.06 -7.22 7.40
C ASN A 59 -12.60 -7.71 7.36
N ILE A 60 -11.67 -6.79 7.06
CA ILE A 60 -10.23 -7.06 7.01
C ILE A 60 -9.52 -6.15 7.99
N ASN A 61 -8.80 -6.77 8.93
CA ASN A 61 -7.96 -6.07 9.89
C ASN A 61 -6.56 -5.92 9.31
N LEU A 62 -6.16 -4.68 9.08
CA LEU A 62 -4.80 -4.34 8.66
C LEU A 62 -3.91 -4.18 9.89
N GLU A 63 -2.62 -4.49 9.73
CA GLU A 63 -1.60 -4.15 10.73
C GLU A 63 -0.53 -3.27 10.09
N ILE A 64 0.08 -2.38 10.87
CA ILE A 64 1.12 -1.50 10.36
C ILE A 64 2.46 -2.25 10.31
N ASP A 65 3.12 -2.22 9.15
CA ASP A 65 4.51 -2.67 9.01
C ASP A 65 5.47 -1.48 8.87
N LYS A 66 6.68 -1.62 9.40
CA LYS A 66 7.79 -0.66 9.24
C LYS A 66 9.11 -1.35 8.90
N SER A 67 9.07 -2.62 8.50
CA SER A 67 10.27 -3.45 8.34
C SER A 67 11.14 -3.04 7.14
N TRP A 68 10.58 -2.33 6.16
CA TRP A 68 11.30 -1.89 4.97
C TRP A 68 11.78 -0.45 5.12
N ASN A 69 13.04 -0.27 5.53
CA ASN A 69 13.70 1.04 5.70
C ASN A 69 12.90 2.04 6.56
N ASN A 70 12.14 1.55 7.56
CA ASN A 70 11.20 2.33 8.37
C ASN A 70 10.02 2.97 7.61
N HIS A 71 9.86 2.68 6.32
CA HIS A 71 8.68 3.07 5.56
C HIS A 71 7.45 2.37 6.11
N ARG A 72 6.42 3.15 6.40
CA ARG A 72 5.13 2.59 6.83
C ARG A 72 4.48 1.86 5.66
N GLY A 73 4.02 0.66 5.92
CA GLY A 73 3.19 -0.16 5.05
C GLY A 73 2.15 -0.91 5.87
N PHE A 74 1.52 -1.90 5.24
CA PHE A 74 0.53 -2.75 5.87
C PHE A 74 0.92 -4.23 5.76
N ASN A 75 0.74 -5.01 6.83
CA ASN A 75 0.66 -6.45 6.74
C ASN A 75 -0.79 -6.84 6.40
N ILE A 76 -0.92 -7.75 5.44
CA ILE A 76 -2.21 -8.21 4.91
C ILE A 76 -2.18 -9.72 4.71
N ASP A 77 -3.35 -10.36 4.63
CA ASP A 77 -3.44 -11.72 4.09
C ASP A 77 -3.23 -11.69 2.57
N SER A 78 -2.43 -12.62 2.03
CA SER A 78 -2.16 -12.68 0.59
C SER A 78 -3.41 -12.89 -0.25
N LYS A 79 -4.42 -13.58 0.31
CA LYS A 79 -5.72 -13.78 -0.35
C LYS A 79 -6.50 -12.47 -0.55
N ASP A 80 -6.21 -11.43 0.24
CA ASP A 80 -6.96 -10.18 0.28
C ASP A 80 -6.28 -9.04 -0.53
N GLN A 81 -5.16 -9.31 -1.19
CA GLN A 81 -4.41 -8.31 -1.95
C GLN A 81 -5.27 -7.52 -2.92
N VAL A 82 -6.07 -8.23 -3.73
CA VAL A 82 -6.88 -7.59 -4.79
C VAL A 82 -7.95 -6.68 -4.20
N ILE A 83 -8.63 -7.11 -3.14
CA ILE A 83 -9.67 -6.31 -2.51
C ILE A 83 -9.08 -5.10 -1.78
N ILE A 84 -7.94 -5.25 -1.10
CA ILE A 84 -7.26 -4.14 -0.42
C ILE A 84 -6.74 -3.11 -1.43
N MET A 85 -6.16 -3.53 -2.56
CA MET A 85 -5.76 -2.61 -3.64
C MET A 85 -6.95 -1.81 -4.18
N SER A 86 -8.10 -2.48 -4.36
CA SER A 86 -9.33 -1.83 -4.80
C SER A 86 -9.82 -0.81 -3.77
N GLU A 87 -9.83 -1.16 -2.49
CA GLU A 87 -10.28 -0.28 -1.42
C GLU A 87 -9.33 0.89 -1.18
N ILE A 88 -8.02 0.72 -1.28
CA ILE A 88 -7.05 1.83 -1.26
C ILE A 88 -7.41 2.85 -2.34
N LYS A 89 -7.63 2.38 -3.57
CA LYS A 89 -7.99 3.26 -4.69
C LYS A 89 -9.32 3.95 -4.45
N ARG A 90 -10.35 3.20 -4.02
CA ARG A 90 -11.68 3.74 -3.73
C ARG A 90 -11.58 4.82 -2.66
N PHE A 91 -10.91 4.53 -1.56
CA PHE A 91 -10.74 5.40 -0.41
C PHE A 91 -10.02 6.70 -0.77
N ILE A 92 -8.90 6.61 -1.50
CA ILE A 92 -8.17 7.79 -1.97
C ILE A 92 -9.07 8.70 -2.81
N ASN A 93 -9.86 8.13 -3.71
CA ASN A 93 -10.75 8.90 -4.57
C ASN A 93 -11.93 9.51 -3.81
N GLU A 94 -12.54 8.74 -2.89
CA GLU A 94 -13.73 9.15 -2.13
C GLU A 94 -13.40 10.29 -1.15
N PHE A 95 -12.25 10.21 -0.47
CA PHE A 95 -11.83 11.20 0.51
C PHE A 95 -10.81 12.23 -0.02
N ASN A 96 -10.50 12.16 -1.33
CA ASN A 96 -9.50 13.02 -1.98
C ASN A 96 -8.17 13.04 -1.21
N VAL A 97 -7.71 11.86 -0.78
CA VAL A 97 -6.51 11.71 0.03
C VAL A 97 -5.29 12.13 -0.79
N LYS A 98 -4.46 12.99 -0.22
CA LYS A 98 -3.22 13.46 -0.85
C LYS A 98 -2.01 13.09 0.01
N PRO A 99 -0.84 12.82 -0.59
CA PRO A 99 0.38 12.68 0.19
C PRO A 99 0.65 13.94 1.03
N ASN A 100 1.19 13.72 2.22
CA ASN A 100 1.75 14.81 3.01
C ASN A 100 3.07 15.25 2.35
N GLU A 101 3.31 16.55 2.19
CA GLU A 101 4.54 17.08 1.58
C GLU A 101 5.81 16.68 2.33
N ASN A 102 5.69 16.40 3.63
CA ASN A 102 6.76 15.91 4.48
C ASN A 102 6.76 14.38 4.64
N ALA A 103 5.99 13.66 3.82
CA ALA A 103 5.98 12.20 3.84
C ALA A 103 7.32 11.62 3.39
N ASP A 104 7.63 10.45 3.92
CA ASP A 104 8.78 9.65 3.50
C ASP A 104 8.69 9.39 1.98
N GLN A 105 9.79 9.53 1.25
CA GLN A 105 9.81 9.35 -0.21
C GLN A 105 10.57 8.08 -0.59
N PHE A 106 10.02 7.34 -1.56
CA PHE A 106 10.70 6.19 -2.16
C PHE A 106 11.58 6.61 -3.32
N SER A 107 12.80 6.08 -3.38
CA SER A 107 13.59 6.13 -4.61
C SER A 107 13.14 5.04 -5.59
N ASP A 108 13.34 5.21 -6.91
CA ASP A 108 13.01 4.13 -7.86
C ASP A 108 13.89 2.89 -7.63
N ALA A 109 15.16 3.09 -7.25
CA ALA A 109 16.08 2.00 -6.94
C ALA A 109 15.59 1.17 -5.73
N GLU A 110 15.10 1.85 -4.70
CA GLU A 110 14.46 1.20 -3.56
C GLU A 110 13.16 0.50 -3.98
N TRP A 111 12.25 1.21 -4.66
CA TRP A 111 10.93 0.71 -5.02
C TRP A 111 10.98 -0.60 -5.82
N TYR A 112 11.93 -0.69 -6.75
CA TYR A 112 12.08 -1.82 -7.66
C TYR A 112 13.15 -2.84 -7.25
N ALA A 113 13.71 -2.73 -6.04
CA ALA A 113 14.56 -3.75 -5.43
C ALA A 113 13.72 -5.00 -5.08
#